data_AF-A0A402AI10-F1
#
_entry.id   AF-A0A402AI10-F1
#
_cell.length_a   1.000
_cell.length_b   1.000
_cell.length_c   1.000
_cell.angle_alpha   90.00
_cell.angle_beta   90.00
_cell.angle_gamma   90.00
#
_symmetry.space_group_name_H-M   'P 1'
#
loop_
_entity.id
_entity.type
_entity.pdbx_description
1 polymer ?
#
loop_
_entity_poly.entity_id
_entity_poly.type
_entity_poly.pdbx_seq_one_letter_code
_entity_poly.pdbx_strand_id
1 'polypeptide(L)'
;MKEYEDPHKHLARHMDAAAKKYAEGLIQAGIDEPSPLLTRAMAERALQDAQKDYERESLAVLNHNIEEIMKEASRLHRQARRKDAPVFLGIFSFIAFVFSIMACMSFLNHNVVLGCSYCLGVAVFSLLIIGVGIDLLRKDR
;
A
#
# COMPACT_ATOMS: atom_id res chain seq x y z
N MET A 1 3.06 12.21 3.89
CA MET A 1 1.68 12.31 4.38
C MET A 1 1.20 13.74 4.29
N LYS A 2 0.04 13.94 3.67
CA LYS A 2 -0.61 15.24 3.59
C LYS A 2 -1.48 15.45 4.82
N GLU A 3 -1.37 16.63 5.42
CA GLU A 3 -2.23 17.06 6.51
C GLU A 3 -3.56 17.57 6.00
N TYR A 4 -4.59 17.33 6.80
CA TYR A 4 -5.94 17.74 6.49
C TYR A 4 -6.16 19.19 6.88
N GLU A 5 -6.78 19.96 5.99
CA GLU A 5 -7.16 21.32 6.35
C GLU A 5 -8.31 21.32 7.36
N ASP A 6 -8.24 22.22 8.34
CA ASP A 6 -9.26 22.35 9.38
C ASP A 6 -10.66 22.56 8.73
N PRO A 7 -11.67 21.74 9.05
CA PRO A 7 -13.01 21.85 8.50
C PRO A 7 -13.62 23.26 8.69
N HIS A 8 -13.29 23.95 9.76
CA HIS A 8 -13.76 25.32 9.99
C HIS A 8 -13.10 26.32 9.03
N LYS A 9 -11.82 26.14 8.70
CA LYS A 9 -11.12 26.98 7.71
C LYS A 9 -11.61 26.71 6.29
N HIS A 10 -11.82 25.44 5.94
CA HIS A 10 -12.36 25.06 4.64
C HIS A 10 -13.77 25.64 4.45
N LEU A 11 -14.65 25.48 5.46
CA LEU A 11 -15.99 26.05 5.44
C LEU A 11 -15.96 27.58 5.32
N ALA A 12 -15.15 28.28 6.12
CA ALA A 12 -15.07 29.73 6.06
C ALA A 12 -14.67 30.24 4.67
N ARG A 13 -13.66 29.63 4.04
CA ARG A 13 -13.24 29.98 2.68
C ARG A 13 -14.31 29.73 1.63
N HIS A 14 -15.02 28.60 1.73
CA HIS A 14 -16.13 28.29 0.83
C HIS A 14 -17.30 29.24 0.99
N MET A 15 -17.67 29.57 2.23
CA MET A 15 -18.76 30.50 2.52
C MET A 15 -18.43 31.91 2.02
N ASP A 16 -17.19 32.37 2.17
CA ASP A 16 -16.74 33.66 1.63
C ASP A 16 -16.79 33.68 0.10
N ALA A 17 -16.36 32.61 -0.56
CA ALA A 17 -16.43 32.49 -2.02
C ALA A 17 -17.88 32.43 -2.52
N ALA A 18 -18.75 31.68 -1.84
CA ALA A 18 -20.16 31.58 -2.16
C ALA A 18 -20.88 32.92 -1.95
N ALA A 19 -20.57 33.65 -0.88
CA ALA A 19 -21.13 34.98 -0.61
C ALA A 19 -20.83 35.96 -1.75
N LYS A 20 -19.57 35.99 -2.23
CA LYS A 20 -19.18 36.82 -3.39
C LYS A 20 -19.95 36.42 -4.66
N LYS A 21 -19.99 35.12 -4.95
CA LYS A 21 -20.69 34.57 -6.13
C LYS A 21 -22.19 34.90 -6.11
N TYR A 22 -22.85 34.78 -4.96
CA TYR A 22 -24.26 35.11 -4.82
C TYR A 22 -24.51 36.61 -4.90
N ALA A 23 -23.66 37.45 -4.30
CA ALA A 23 -23.77 38.90 -4.44
C ALA A 23 -23.67 39.34 -5.91
N GLU A 24 -22.71 38.81 -6.65
CA GLU A 24 -22.58 39.05 -8.10
C GLU A 24 -23.82 38.58 -8.87
N GLY A 25 -24.35 37.40 -8.53
CA GLY A 25 -25.57 36.86 -9.15
C GLY A 25 -26.82 37.70 -8.87
N LEU A 26 -26.96 38.25 -7.67
CA LEU A 26 -28.07 39.14 -7.31
C LEU A 26 -28.01 40.47 -8.08
N ILE A 27 -26.81 41.07 -8.17
CA ILE A 27 -26.59 42.30 -8.95
C ILE A 27 -26.93 42.07 -10.43
N GLN A 28 -26.47 40.95 -11.01
CA GLN A 28 -26.78 40.61 -12.40
C GLN A 28 -28.27 40.36 -12.65
N ALA A 29 -28.99 39.85 -11.64
CA ALA A 29 -30.43 39.64 -11.70
C ALA A 29 -31.24 40.92 -11.43
N GLY A 30 -30.59 42.05 -11.09
CA GLY A 30 -31.26 43.29 -10.71
C GLY A 30 -32.02 43.18 -9.38
N ILE A 31 -31.58 42.31 -8.48
CA ILE A 31 -32.18 42.11 -7.16
C ILE A 31 -31.37 42.92 -6.15
N ASP A 32 -31.87 44.10 -5.80
CA ASP A 32 -31.22 44.98 -4.81
C ASP A 32 -31.43 44.48 -3.37
N GLU A 33 -32.60 43.90 -3.07
CA GLU A 33 -32.92 43.34 -1.75
C GLU A 33 -33.45 41.90 -1.89
N PRO A 34 -32.60 40.88 -1.62
CA PRO A 34 -33.05 39.50 -1.62
C PRO A 34 -34.02 39.23 -0.47
N SER A 35 -35.09 38.47 -0.74
CA SER A 35 -36.02 38.07 0.31
C SER A 35 -35.32 37.20 1.37
N PRO A 36 -35.79 37.19 2.63
CA PRO A 36 -35.22 36.33 3.67
C PRO A 36 -35.19 34.85 3.29
N LEU A 37 -36.17 34.39 2.52
CA LEU A 37 -36.27 33.03 2.02
C LEU A 37 -35.17 32.72 0.99
N LEU A 38 -34.91 33.65 0.07
CA LEU A 38 -33.84 33.52 -0.90
C LEU A 38 -32.46 33.50 -0.22
N THR A 39 -32.23 34.41 0.73
CA THR A 39 -30.98 34.47 1.52
C THR A 39 -30.74 33.16 2.26
N ARG A 40 -31.78 32.59 2.89
CA ARG A 40 -31.69 31.30 3.57
C ARG A 40 -31.39 30.17 2.59
N ALA A 41 -32.07 30.10 1.46
CA ALA A 41 -31.86 29.06 0.46
C ALA A 41 -30.43 29.09 -0.12
N MET A 42 -29.89 30.29 -0.37
CA MET A 42 -28.50 30.46 -0.83
C MET A 42 -27.49 30.01 0.23
N ALA A 43 -27.70 30.36 1.51
CA ALA A 43 -26.85 29.94 2.61
C ALA A 43 -26.87 28.42 2.82
N GLU A 44 -28.06 27.79 2.80
CA GLU A 44 -28.20 26.34 2.91
C GLU A 44 -27.48 25.63 1.75
N ARG A 45 -27.59 26.17 0.52
CA ARG A 45 -26.91 25.60 -0.64
C ARG A 45 -25.39 25.73 -0.55
N ALA A 46 -24.86 26.89 -0.12
CA ALA A 46 -23.43 27.07 0.08
C ALA A 46 -22.87 26.10 1.13
N LEU A 47 -23.60 25.89 2.22
CA LEU A 47 -23.21 24.94 3.26
C LEU A 47 -23.17 23.50 2.73
N GLN A 48 -24.18 23.09 1.95
CA GLN A 48 -24.21 21.76 1.32
C GLN A 48 -23.08 21.57 0.32
N ASP A 49 -22.77 22.58 -0.49
CA ASP A 49 -21.69 22.53 -1.46
C ASP A 49 -20.33 22.43 -0.76
N ALA A 50 -20.10 23.22 0.30
CA ALA A 50 -18.89 23.16 1.11
C ALA A 50 -18.70 21.79 1.79
N GLN A 51 -19.77 21.20 2.32
CA GLN A 51 -19.71 19.86 2.93
C GLN A 51 -19.33 18.79 1.91
N LYS A 52 -19.95 18.81 0.73
CA LYS A 52 -19.65 17.83 -0.33
C LYS A 52 -18.23 17.98 -0.87
N ASP A 53 -17.75 19.21 -0.99
CA ASP A 53 -16.39 19.47 -1.45
C ASP A 53 -15.35 19.00 -0.43
N TYR A 54 -15.58 19.33 0.85
CA TYR A 54 -14.78 18.86 1.96
C TYR A 54 -14.71 17.32 2.02
N GLU A 55 -15.86 16.63 1.90
CA GLU A 55 -15.90 15.18 1.87
C GLU A 55 -15.06 14.60 0.72
N ARG A 56 -15.16 15.17 -0.49
CA ARG A 56 -14.37 14.73 -1.65
C ARG A 56 -12.88 14.94 -1.45
N GLU A 57 -12.46 16.11 -1.00
CA GLU A 57 -11.05 16.37 -0.70
C GLU A 57 -10.55 15.43 0.39
N SER A 58 -11.42 15.07 1.35
CA SER A 58 -11.03 14.24 2.50
C SER A 58 -10.73 12.82 2.11
N LEU A 59 -11.57 12.29 1.25
CA LEU A 59 -11.37 11.00 0.65
C LEU A 59 -10.15 10.99 -0.26
N ALA A 60 -9.90 12.06 -1.02
CA ALA A 60 -8.72 12.15 -1.89
C ALA A 60 -7.42 12.14 -1.09
N VAL A 61 -7.33 12.92 -0.01
CA VAL A 61 -6.16 12.94 0.88
C VAL A 61 -6.00 11.63 1.62
N LEU A 62 -7.10 11.05 2.12
CA LEU A 62 -7.07 9.75 2.79
C LEU A 62 -6.56 8.65 1.86
N ASN A 63 -7.08 8.58 0.63
CA ASN A 63 -6.64 7.61 -0.38
C ASN A 63 -5.16 7.79 -0.72
N HIS A 64 -4.70 9.03 -0.89
CA HIS A 64 -3.30 9.32 -1.12
C HIS A 64 -2.41 8.85 0.04
N ASN A 65 -2.81 9.12 1.28
CA ASN A 65 -2.08 8.67 2.46
C ASN A 65 -2.08 7.13 2.58
N ILE A 66 -3.18 6.46 2.27
CA ILE A 66 -3.25 4.99 2.20
C ILE A 66 -2.27 4.45 1.14
N GLU A 67 -2.23 5.04 -0.05
CA GLU A 67 -1.29 4.66 -1.10
C GLU A 67 0.17 4.85 -0.66
N GLU A 68 0.51 5.96 0.01
CA GLU A 68 1.85 6.17 0.57
C GLU A 68 2.21 5.10 1.59
N ILE A 69 1.30 4.78 2.52
CA ILE A 69 1.50 3.74 3.53
C ILE A 69 1.69 2.37 2.87
N MET A 70 0.84 2.01 1.90
CA MET A 70 0.97 0.76 1.16
C MET A 70 2.28 0.67 0.40
N LYS A 71 2.72 1.77 -0.21
CA LYS A 71 4.00 1.85 -0.91
C LYS A 71 5.16 1.63 0.05
N GLU A 72 5.13 2.26 1.22
CA GLU A 72 6.16 2.10 2.25
C GLU A 72 6.16 0.69 2.85
N ALA A 73 5.00 0.14 3.19
CA ALA A 73 4.84 -1.24 3.64
C ALA A 73 5.38 -2.24 2.60
N SER A 74 5.09 -2.03 1.31
CA SER A 74 5.62 -2.86 0.24
C SER A 74 7.14 -2.77 0.12
N ARG A 75 7.72 -1.58 0.36
CA ARG A 75 9.18 -1.36 0.37
C ARG A 75 9.82 -2.10 1.55
N LEU A 76 9.23 -2.01 2.74
CA LEU A 76 9.69 -2.72 3.94
C LEU A 76 9.61 -4.24 3.76
N HIS A 77 8.50 -4.77 3.24
CA HIS A 77 8.37 -6.19 2.90
C HIS A 77 9.43 -6.65 1.89
N ARG A 78 9.69 -5.85 0.86
CA ARG A 78 10.75 -6.13 -0.12
C ARG A 78 12.14 -6.14 0.52
N GLN A 79 12.40 -5.22 1.45
CA GLN A 79 13.67 -5.15 2.18
C GLN A 79 13.83 -6.33 3.15
N ALA A 80 12.79 -6.71 3.88
CA ALA A 80 12.78 -7.88 4.75
C ALA A 80 13.12 -9.15 3.96
N ARG A 81 12.40 -9.41 2.86
CA ARG A 81 12.71 -10.55 1.97
C ARG A 81 14.15 -10.52 1.44
N ARG A 82 14.70 -9.35 1.10
CA ARG A 82 16.10 -9.23 0.65
C ARG A 82 17.11 -9.55 1.75
N LYS A 83 16.83 -9.19 3.00
CA LYS A 83 17.69 -9.53 4.14
C LYS A 83 17.63 -11.01 4.48
N ASP A 84 16.47 -11.63 4.34
CA ASP A 84 16.28 -13.03 4.71
C ASP A 84 16.72 -14.00 3.61
N ALA A 85 16.65 -13.61 2.33
CA ALA A 85 17.06 -14.45 1.19
C ALA A 85 18.48 -15.06 1.31
N PRO A 86 19.56 -14.31 1.65
CA PRO A 86 20.89 -14.90 1.83
C PRO A 86 20.95 -15.84 3.05
N VAL A 87 20.18 -15.57 4.11
CA VAL A 87 20.11 -16.44 5.29
C VAL A 87 19.45 -17.77 4.93
N PHE A 88 18.33 -17.74 4.21
CA PHE A 88 17.66 -18.93 3.70
C PHE A 88 18.57 -19.74 2.76
N LEU A 89 19.29 -19.07 1.85
CA LEU A 89 20.20 -19.75 0.93
C LEU A 89 21.32 -20.47 1.69
N GLY A 90 21.89 -19.84 2.71
CA GLY A 90 22.91 -20.46 3.57
C GLY A 90 22.38 -21.66 4.36
N ILE A 91 21.22 -21.52 5.02
CA ILE A 91 20.62 -22.60 5.81
C ILE A 91 20.24 -23.79 4.93
N PHE A 92 19.57 -23.57 3.80
CA PHE A 92 19.17 -24.66 2.91
C PHE A 92 20.38 -25.34 2.27
N SER A 93 21.44 -24.60 1.95
CA SER A 93 22.70 -25.19 1.44
C SER A 93 23.38 -26.08 2.48
N PHE A 94 23.41 -25.65 3.74
CA PHE A 94 23.96 -26.45 4.83
C PHE A 94 23.16 -27.73 5.07
N ILE A 95 21.83 -27.64 5.08
CA ILE A 95 20.96 -28.81 5.24
C ILE A 95 21.15 -29.79 4.07
N ALA A 96 21.14 -29.29 2.82
CA ALA A 96 21.38 -30.12 1.64
C ALA A 96 22.73 -30.85 1.70
N PHE A 97 23.78 -30.19 2.18
CA PHE A 97 25.09 -30.79 2.38
C PHE A 97 25.07 -31.93 3.42
N VAL A 98 24.42 -31.73 4.56
CA VAL A 98 24.27 -32.78 5.60
C VAL A 98 23.51 -33.99 5.04
N PHE A 99 22.40 -33.77 4.34
CA PHE A 99 21.65 -34.85 3.69
C PHE A 99 22.49 -35.59 2.63
N SER A 100 23.35 -34.87 1.90
CA SER A 100 24.25 -35.49 0.92
C SER A 100 25.32 -36.38 1.57
N ILE A 101 25.87 -35.96 2.72
CA ILE A 101 26.80 -36.80 3.50
C ILE A 101 26.07 -38.04 4.03
N MET A 102 24.87 -37.88 4.58
CA MET A 102 24.07 -38.99 5.10
C MET A 102 23.67 -39.98 4.00
N ALA A 103 23.31 -39.50 2.81
CA ALA A 103 23.06 -40.35 1.64
C ALA A 103 24.30 -41.18 1.30
N CYS A 104 25.48 -40.54 1.21
CA CYS A 104 26.74 -41.22 0.89
C CYS A 104 27.08 -42.30 1.92
N MET A 105 27.02 -41.97 3.22
CA MET A 105 27.25 -42.93 4.31
C MET A 105 26.23 -44.08 4.30
N SER A 106 24.99 -43.81 3.93
CA SER A 106 23.95 -44.83 3.85
C SER A 106 24.17 -45.82 2.70
N PHE A 107 24.63 -45.34 1.54
CA PHE A 107 25.01 -46.20 0.42
C PHE A 107 26.26 -47.03 0.72
N LEU A 108 27.25 -46.45 1.41
CA LEU A 108 28.45 -47.17 1.87
C LEU A 108 28.10 -48.29 2.86
N ASN A 109 27.05 -48.10 3.66
CA ASN A 109 26.53 -49.11 4.59
C ASN A 109 25.48 -50.05 3.95
N HIS A 110 25.37 -50.09 2.62
CA HIS A 110 24.41 -50.91 1.85
C HIS A 110 22.92 -50.69 2.19
N ASN A 111 22.56 -49.61 2.89
CA ASN A 111 21.19 -49.27 3.25
C ASN A 111 20.51 -48.44 2.14
N VAL A 112 20.24 -49.07 1.00
CA VAL A 112 19.77 -48.40 -0.22
C VAL A 112 18.49 -47.57 -0.03
N VAL A 113 17.51 -48.09 0.73
CA VAL A 113 16.22 -47.41 0.96
C VAL A 113 16.42 -46.08 1.71
N LEU A 114 17.31 -46.08 2.69
CA LEU A 114 17.63 -44.90 3.50
C LEU A 114 18.50 -43.91 2.71
N GLY A 115 19.41 -44.40 1.86
CA GLY A 115 20.16 -43.56 0.93
C GLY A 115 19.25 -42.83 -0.06
N CYS A 116 18.26 -43.52 -0.63
CA CYS A 116 17.26 -42.92 -1.51
C CYS A 116 16.39 -41.86 -0.83
N SER A 117 16.00 -42.05 0.44
CA SER A 117 15.22 -41.04 1.17
C SER A 117 16.03 -39.77 1.46
N TYR A 118 17.33 -39.91 1.75
CA TYR A 118 18.22 -38.75 1.90
C TYR A 118 18.48 -38.03 0.58
N CYS A 119 18.62 -38.74 -0.54
CA CYS A 119 18.70 -38.14 -1.88
C CYS A 119 17.45 -37.32 -2.23
N LEU A 120 16.26 -37.80 -1.84
CA LEU A 120 15.01 -37.03 -2.00
C LEU A 120 15.08 -35.72 -1.21
N GLY A 121 15.59 -35.77 0.02
CA GLY A 121 15.84 -34.58 0.84
C GLY A 121 16.76 -33.57 0.13
N VAL A 122 17.89 -34.04 -0.41
CA VAL A 122 18.82 -33.19 -1.19
C VAL A 122 18.11 -32.55 -2.39
N ALA A 123 17.29 -33.31 -3.13
CA ALA A 123 16.56 -32.80 -4.28
C ALA A 123 15.57 -31.69 -3.90
N VAL A 124 14.82 -31.87 -2.82
CA VAL A 124 13.87 -30.86 -2.31
C VAL A 124 14.60 -29.57 -1.91
N PHE A 125 15.67 -29.66 -1.12
CA PHE A 125 16.42 -28.48 -0.70
C PHE A 125 17.14 -27.79 -1.88
N SER A 126 17.62 -28.55 -2.87
CA SER A 126 18.21 -28.00 -4.08
C SER A 126 17.19 -27.21 -4.91
N LEU A 127 15.96 -27.70 -5.03
CA LEU A 127 14.87 -26.97 -5.67
C LEU A 127 14.51 -25.68 -4.93
N LEU A 128 14.51 -25.70 -3.59
CA LEU A 128 14.30 -24.50 -2.79
C LEU A 128 15.41 -23.45 -2.99
N ILE A 129 16.67 -23.87 -3.05
CA ILE A 129 17.81 -22.98 -3.34
C ILE A 129 17.67 -22.37 -4.74
N ILE A 130 17.35 -23.16 -5.76
CA ILE A 130 17.14 -22.69 -7.13
C ILE A 130 15.96 -21.71 -7.18
N GLY A 131 14.85 -22.02 -6.50
CA GLY A 131 13.67 -21.15 -6.42
C GLY A 131 13.99 -19.78 -5.82
N VAL A 132 14.73 -19.74 -4.71
CA VAL A 132 15.21 -18.49 -4.11
C VAL A 132 16.18 -17.76 -5.05
N GLY A 133 17.06 -18.49 -5.74
CA GLY A 133 17.99 -17.91 -6.73
C GLY A 133 17.29 -17.27 -7.94
N ILE A 134 16.24 -17.91 -8.47
CA ILE A 134 15.43 -17.36 -9.57
C ILE A 134 14.66 -16.11 -9.11
N ASP A 135 14.08 -16.12 -7.89
CA ASP A 135 13.37 -14.96 -7.35
C ASP A 135 14.31 -13.74 -7.13
N LEU A 136 15.59 -14.00 -6.81
CA LEU A 136 16.62 -12.96 -6.75
C LEU A 136 16.98 -12.45 -8.16
N LEU A 137 17.26 -13.34 -9.11
CA LEU A 137 17.71 -12.97 -10.47
C LEU A 137 16.64 -12.25 -11.30
N ARG A 138 15.36 -12.64 -11.16
CA ARG A 138 14.24 -12.01 -11.90
C ARG A 138 13.98 -10.57 -11.46
N LYS A 139 14.55 -10.15 -10.33
CA LYS A 139 14.27 -8.88 -9.67
C LYS A 139 15.35 -7.81 -9.89
N ASP A 140 16.47 -8.20 -10.52
CA ASP A 140 17.53 -7.30 -11.00
C ASP A 140 17.41 -6.93 -12.49
N ARG A 141 16.39 -7.46 -13.18
CA ARG A 141 15.93 -7.03 -14.52
C ARG A 141 14.68 -6.17 -14.39
#